data_AF-A0A9J6GZI0-F1
#
_entry.id   AF-A0A9J6GZI0-F1
#
_cell.length_a   1.000
_cell.length_b   1.000
_cell.length_c   1.000
_cell.angle_alpha   90.00
_cell.angle_beta   90.00
_cell.angle_gamma   90.00
#
_symmetry.space_group_name_H-M   'P 1'
#
loop_
_entity.id
_entity.type
_entity.pdbx_description
1 polymer ?
#
loop_
_entity_poly.entity_id
_entity_poly.type
_entity_poly.pdbx_seq_one_letter_code
_entity_poly.pdbx_strand_id
1 'polypeptide(L)'
;MIIQRSVTVWRATHVLAYLCALATSIGALVCYRKMNAQLMTTVDKCLLFTKPWIDVEQSSRKCRIDYTRIEWSSDTLCNYVTFALLASFVYSIVAVWFFVMCAPTRGTELNDSVVHVWKIVAPASFLSGVMAMVTLVMAWKVTNGMNAFFDGLAEGARKK
;
A
#
# COMPACT_ATOMS: atom_id res chain seq x y z
N MET A 1 -37.36 -12.33 3.38
CA MET A 1 -36.28 -13.00 4.15
C MET A 1 -34.98 -13.15 3.36
N ILE A 2 -35.00 -13.63 2.10
CA ILE A 2 -33.79 -13.84 1.27
C ILE A 2 -32.99 -12.55 1.02
N ILE A 3 -33.66 -11.45 0.66
CA ILE A 3 -33.03 -10.14 0.38
C ILE A 3 -32.30 -9.59 1.63
N GLN A 4 -32.88 -9.75 2.81
CA GLN A 4 -32.31 -9.27 4.08
C GLN A 4 -31.03 -10.02 4.48
N ARG A 5 -30.98 -11.34 4.24
CA ARG A 5 -29.77 -12.14 4.41
C ARG A 5 -28.68 -11.71 3.43
N SER A 6 -29.05 -11.42 2.18
CA SER A 6 -28.13 -10.97 1.14
C SER A 6 -27.46 -9.63 1.46
N VAL A 7 -28.21 -8.62 1.92
CA VAL A 7 -27.67 -7.29 2.27
C VAL A 7 -26.76 -7.36 3.49
N THR A 8 -27.12 -8.15 4.50
CA THR A 8 -26.31 -8.33 5.72
C THR A 8 -24.98 -9.01 5.42
N VAL A 9 -25.00 -10.07 4.61
CA VAL A 9 -23.78 -10.78 4.18
C VAL A 9 -22.90 -9.85 3.34
N TRP A 10 -23.48 -9.14 2.36
CA TRP A 10 -22.77 -8.20 1.52
C TRP A 10 -22.03 -7.12 2.33
N ARG A 11 -22.71 -6.54 3.33
CA ARG A 11 -22.12 -5.54 4.22
C ARG A 11 -20.97 -6.12 5.05
N ALA A 12 -21.17 -7.32 5.61
CA ALA A 12 -20.14 -8.00 6.38
C ALA A 12 -18.89 -8.27 5.53
N THR A 13 -19.06 -8.71 4.27
CA THR A 13 -17.95 -8.91 3.33
C THR A 13 -17.18 -7.62 3.07
N HIS A 14 -17.86 -6.48 2.87
CA HIS A 14 -17.19 -5.19 2.64
C HIS A 14 -16.41 -4.74 3.87
N VAL A 15 -17.01 -4.82 5.06
CA VAL A 15 -16.32 -4.47 6.31
C VAL A 15 -15.07 -5.31 6.51
N LEU A 16 -15.16 -6.63 6.31
CA LEU A 16 -14.00 -7.53 6.40
C LEU A 16 -12.92 -7.18 5.37
N ALA A 17 -13.30 -6.91 4.12
CA ALA A 17 -12.37 -6.52 3.07
C ALA A 17 -11.61 -5.23 3.42
N TYR A 18 -12.29 -4.20 3.91
CA TYR A 18 -11.64 -2.95 4.33
C TYR A 18 -10.79 -3.11 5.59
N LEU A 19 -11.16 -3.99 6.53
CA LEU A 19 -10.30 -4.32 7.67
C LEU A 19 -9.02 -5.02 7.23
N CYS A 20 -9.08 -5.95 6.26
CA CYS A 20 -7.89 -6.54 5.65
C CYS A 20 -7.05 -5.49 4.92
N ALA A 21 -7.68 -4.56 4.20
CA ALA A 21 -6.99 -3.45 3.53
C ALA A 21 -6.27 -2.53 4.54
N LEU A 22 -6.87 -2.27 5.70
CA LEU A 22 -6.21 -1.53 6.79
C LEU A 22 -4.97 -2.26 7.31
N ALA A 23 -5.12 -3.53 7.67
CA ALA A 23 -4.02 -4.32 8.21
C ALA A 23 -2.84 -4.43 7.21
N THR A 24 -3.15 -4.65 5.93
CA THR A 24 -2.15 -4.73 4.86
C THR A 24 -1.49 -3.37 4.59
N SER A 25 -2.23 -2.26 4.62
CA SER A 25 -1.67 -0.91 4.44
C SER A 25 -0.71 -0.56 5.59
N ILE A 26 -1.06 -0.89 6.84
CA ILE A 26 -0.16 -0.72 7.99
C ILE A 26 1.09 -1.59 7.82
N GLY A 27 0.91 -2.87 7.50
CA GLY A 27 2.03 -3.80 7.28
C GLY A 27 2.99 -3.29 6.21
N ALA A 28 2.47 -2.88 5.05
CA ALA A 28 3.26 -2.33 3.96
C ALA A 28 4.00 -1.04 4.38
N LEU A 29 3.36 -0.14 5.12
CA LEU A 29 3.99 1.08 5.62
C LEU A 29 5.15 0.77 6.60
N VAL A 30 4.92 -0.16 7.54
CA VAL A 30 5.94 -0.57 8.51
C VAL A 30 7.12 -1.24 7.79
N CYS A 31 6.86 -2.16 6.86
CA CYS A 31 7.89 -2.80 6.06
C CYS A 31 8.69 -1.79 5.25
N TYR A 32 8.03 -0.87 4.55
CA TYR A 32 8.69 0.16 3.74
C TYR A 32 9.57 1.08 4.60
N ARG A 33 9.06 1.54 5.75
CA ARG A 33 9.84 2.35 6.70
C ARG A 33 11.02 1.60 7.31
N LYS A 34 10.80 0.34 7.72
CA LYS A 34 11.87 -0.51 8.27
C LYS A 34 12.97 -0.76 7.25
N MET A 35 12.59 -1.02 5.99
CA MET A 35 13.53 -1.18 4.89
C MET A 35 14.38 0.10 4.73
N ASN A 36 13.76 1.27 4.60
CA ASN A 36 14.51 2.53 4.47
C ASN A 36 15.39 2.81 5.71
N ALA A 37 14.93 2.51 6.92
CA ALA A 37 15.71 2.72 8.14
C ALA A 37 16.94 1.79 8.25
N GLN A 38 16.85 0.54 7.76
CA GLN A 38 17.97 -0.40 7.80
C GLN A 38 19.13 0.02 6.89
N LEU A 39 18.88 0.80 5.84
CA LEU A 39 19.94 1.28 4.95
C LEU A 39 20.70 2.51 5.49
N MET A 40 20.44 2.94 6.73
CA MET A 40 21.25 3.93 7.47
C MET A 40 21.74 5.14 6.65
N THR A 41 20.91 5.65 5.72
CA THR A 41 21.14 6.99 5.22
C THR A 41 20.59 7.96 6.24
N THR A 42 21.44 8.85 6.73
CA THR A 42 21.11 10.07 7.48
C THR A 42 20.25 11.06 6.67
N VAL A 43 19.63 10.59 5.59
CA VAL A 43 18.92 11.36 4.58
C VAL A 43 17.72 10.53 4.15
N ASP A 44 16.52 11.14 4.17
CA ASP A 44 15.27 10.54 3.71
C ASP A 44 15.36 10.17 2.21
N LYS A 45 15.97 9.04 1.88
CA LYS A 45 16.23 8.63 0.49
C LYS A 45 15.45 7.38 0.12
N CYS A 46 14.94 7.39 -1.11
CA CYS A 46 14.12 6.32 -1.66
C CYS A 46 15.01 5.18 -2.14
N LEU A 47 14.72 3.95 -1.71
CA LEU A 47 15.44 2.75 -2.17
C LEU A 47 14.98 2.25 -3.55
N LEU A 48 13.77 2.59 -3.97
CA LEU A 48 13.17 2.08 -5.20
C LEU A 48 13.89 2.62 -6.44
N PHE A 49 14.39 1.75 -7.33
CA PHE A 49 15.21 2.14 -8.50
C PHE A 49 16.58 2.76 -8.16
N THR A 50 17.02 2.61 -6.93
CA THR A 50 18.37 3.02 -6.53
C THR A 50 19.41 2.10 -7.17
N LYS A 51 20.50 2.67 -7.67
CA LYS A 51 21.62 1.88 -8.22
C LYS A 51 22.68 1.68 -7.13
N PRO A 52 22.81 0.48 -6.56
CA PRO A 52 23.75 0.24 -5.47
C PRO A 52 25.18 0.16 -6.00
N TRP A 53 26.13 0.72 -5.24
CA TRP A 53 27.55 0.56 -5.50
C TRP A 53 28.16 -0.42 -4.49
N ILE A 54 28.82 -1.48 -4.97
CA ILE A 54 29.42 -2.52 -4.13
C ILE A 54 30.93 -2.36 -4.12
N ASP A 55 31.50 -2.22 -2.92
CA ASP A 55 32.92 -2.37 -2.68
C ASP A 55 33.20 -3.72 -2.02
N VAL A 56 33.96 -4.55 -2.74
CA VAL A 56 34.45 -5.84 -2.24
C VAL A 56 35.79 -5.57 -1.57
N GLU A 57 35.79 -5.65 -0.24
CA GLU A 57 37.03 -5.49 0.52
C GLU A 57 37.90 -6.75 0.33
N GLN A 58 38.95 -6.62 -0.49
CA GLN A 58 39.82 -7.72 -0.95
C GLN A 58 40.41 -8.56 0.20
N SER A 59 40.62 -7.96 1.38
CA SER A 59 41.21 -8.63 2.54
C SER A 59 40.22 -9.47 3.36
N SER A 60 38.92 -9.14 3.33
CA SER A 60 37.92 -9.78 4.20
C SER A 60 36.86 -10.60 3.45
N ARG A 61 36.83 -10.53 2.10
CA ARG A 61 35.75 -11.04 1.24
C ARG A 61 34.35 -10.54 1.64
N LYS A 62 34.24 -9.50 2.47
CA LYS A 62 32.96 -8.90 2.84
C LYS A 62 32.55 -7.91 1.75
N CYS A 63 31.36 -8.11 1.19
CA CYS A 63 30.71 -7.12 0.35
C CYS A 63 30.16 -6.01 1.27
N ARG A 64 30.65 -4.78 1.11
CA ARG A 64 30.03 -3.61 1.72
C ARG A 64 29.40 -2.77 0.61
N ILE A 65 28.20 -2.28 0.88
CA ILE A 65 27.54 -1.30 0.02
C ILE A 65 28.13 0.06 0.37
N ASP A 66 28.72 0.76 -0.61
CA ASP A 66 29.21 2.12 -0.41
C ASP A 66 28.08 3.11 -0.66
N TYR A 67 27.46 3.56 0.44
CA TYR A 67 26.33 4.50 0.43
C TYR A 67 26.68 5.90 -0.08
N THR A 68 27.96 6.25 -0.20
CA THR A 68 28.40 7.58 -0.66
C THR A 68 28.39 7.72 -2.18
N ARG A 69 28.46 6.60 -2.91
CA ARG A 69 28.48 6.54 -4.39
C ARG A 69 27.15 6.09 -4.99
N ILE A 70 26.13 5.89 -4.16
CA ILE A 70 24.81 5.44 -4.61
C ILE A 70 24.09 6.56 -5.37
N GLU A 71 23.60 6.24 -6.57
CA GLU A 71 22.61 7.07 -7.25
C GLU A 71 21.23 6.79 -6.63
N TRP A 72 20.80 7.70 -5.76
CA TRP A 72 19.49 7.63 -5.12
C TRP A 72 18.36 7.96 -6.11
N SER A 73 17.24 7.28 -5.94
CA SER A 73 16.03 7.53 -6.71
C SER A 73 15.33 8.83 -6.32
N SER A 74 14.30 9.22 -7.09
CA SER A 74 13.62 10.50 -6.91
C SER A 74 12.79 10.55 -5.63
N ASP A 75 12.86 11.69 -4.94
CA ASP A 75 12.06 11.93 -3.73
C ASP A 75 10.54 11.94 -4.05
N THR A 76 10.17 12.31 -5.28
CA THR A 76 8.79 12.28 -5.77
C THR A 76 8.19 10.87 -5.80
N LEU A 77 8.99 9.84 -6.09
CA LEU A 77 8.55 8.45 -6.09
C LEU A 77 8.24 7.98 -4.68
N CYS A 78 9.11 8.29 -3.71
CA CYS A 78 8.92 7.95 -2.30
C CYS A 78 7.67 8.61 -1.72
N ASN A 79 7.49 9.90 -2.04
CA ASN A 79 6.33 10.67 -1.61
C ASN A 79 5.05 10.08 -2.19
N TYR A 80 5.05 9.66 -3.46
CA TYR A 80 3.90 8.98 -4.07
C TYR A 80 3.55 7.66 -3.36
N VAL A 81 4.54 6.80 -3.11
CA VAL A 81 4.32 5.50 -2.44
C VAL A 81 3.77 5.70 -1.03
N THR A 82 4.36 6.63 -0.28
CA THR A 82 3.92 6.98 1.08
C THR A 82 2.51 7.56 1.09
N PHE A 83 2.22 8.47 0.15
CA PHE A 83 0.89 9.03 -0.04
C PHE A 83 -0.14 7.95 -0.36
N ALA A 84 0.15 7.05 -1.30
CA ALA A 84 -0.77 5.97 -1.68
C ALA A 84 -1.09 5.03 -0.51
N LEU A 85 -0.08 4.68 0.31
CA LEU A 85 -0.28 3.88 1.52
C LEU A 85 -1.16 4.60 2.56
N LEU A 86 -0.88 5.87 2.84
CA LEU A 86 -1.66 6.68 3.79
C LEU A 86 -3.09 6.92 3.29
N ALA A 87 -3.26 7.23 2.01
CA ALA A 87 -4.56 7.43 1.39
C ALA A 87 -5.40 6.14 1.42
N SER A 88 -4.80 4.98 1.12
CA SER A 88 -5.47 3.67 1.24
C SER A 88 -5.92 3.37 2.67
N PHE A 89 -5.06 3.68 3.64
CA PHE A 89 -5.37 3.53 5.06
C PHE A 89 -6.55 4.41 5.49
N VAL A 90 -6.49 5.73 5.22
CA VAL A 90 -7.56 6.67 5.57
C VAL A 90 -8.87 6.31 4.87
N TYR A 91 -8.81 5.97 3.57
CA TYR A 91 -9.98 5.55 2.82
C TYR A 91 -10.66 4.32 3.43
N SER A 92 -9.88 3.32 3.86
CA SER A 92 -10.43 2.11 4.46
C SER A 92 -11.11 2.38 5.82
N ILE A 93 -10.60 3.32 6.63
CA ILE A 93 -11.27 3.76 7.87
C ILE A 93 -12.63 4.39 7.54
N VAL A 94 -12.63 5.34 6.60
CA VAL A 94 -13.83 6.06 6.19
C VAL A 94 -14.88 5.10 5.60
N ALA A 95 -14.44 4.14 4.79
CA ALA A 95 -15.30 3.11 4.24
C ALA A 95 -15.93 2.25 5.35
N VAL A 96 -15.12 1.71 6.28
CA VAL A 96 -15.64 0.95 7.44
C VAL A 96 -16.65 1.76 8.23
N TRP A 97 -16.36 3.04 8.51
CA TRP A 97 -17.29 3.93 9.20
C TRP A 97 -18.62 3.99 8.47
N PHE A 98 -18.63 4.26 7.16
CA PHE A 98 -19.88 4.33 6.39
C PHE A 98 -20.67 3.02 6.42
N PHE A 99 -20.00 1.87 6.30
CA PHE A 99 -20.68 0.58 6.36
C PHE A 99 -21.18 0.20 7.76
N VAL A 100 -20.55 0.70 8.83
CA VAL A 100 -20.97 0.44 10.21
C VAL A 100 -22.09 1.40 10.64
N MET A 101 -21.97 2.70 10.36
CA MET A 101 -22.91 3.73 10.83
C MET A 101 -24.19 3.82 9.98
N CYS A 102 -24.13 3.48 8.69
CA CYS A 102 -25.32 3.39 7.85
C CYS A 102 -26.04 2.03 7.95
N ALA A 103 -25.70 1.21 8.94
CA ALA A 103 -26.42 -0.02 9.25
C ALA A 103 -27.83 0.32 9.78
N PRO A 104 -28.92 -0.22 9.19
CA PRO A 104 -30.26 0.01 9.72
C PRO A 104 -30.34 -0.50 11.16
N THR A 105 -30.60 0.39 12.10
CA THR A 105 -31.03 0.03 13.44
C THR A 105 -32.39 -0.67 13.32
N ARG A 106 -32.53 -1.83 13.99
CA ARG A 106 -33.76 -2.65 14.02
C ARG A 106 -35.01 -1.75 14.12
N GLY A 107 -35.78 -1.63 13.02
CA GLY A 107 -37.06 -0.90 13.01
C GLY A 107 -37.35 0.00 11.80
N THR A 108 -36.39 0.28 10.91
CA THR A 108 -36.63 1.08 9.69
C THR A 108 -37.25 0.24 8.58
N GLU A 109 -38.32 0.74 7.94
CA GLU A 109 -39.05 0.04 6.88
C GLU A 109 -38.13 -0.37 5.72
N LEU A 110 -38.32 -1.61 5.26
CA LEU A 110 -37.41 -2.32 4.36
C LEU A 110 -37.20 -1.60 3.01
N ASN A 111 -38.21 -0.91 2.49
CA ASN A 111 -38.13 -0.21 1.21
C ASN A 111 -37.20 1.01 1.26
N ASP A 112 -37.20 1.76 2.37
CA ASP A 112 -36.28 2.88 2.54
C ASP A 112 -34.83 2.40 2.65
N SER A 113 -34.61 1.25 3.31
CA SER A 113 -33.25 0.72 3.48
C SER A 113 -32.56 0.36 2.16
N VAL A 114 -33.28 -0.18 1.17
CA VAL A 114 -32.71 -0.57 -0.13
C VAL A 114 -32.38 0.66 -0.98
N VAL A 115 -33.29 1.65 -1.01
CA VAL A 115 -33.07 2.92 -1.75
C VAL A 115 -31.90 3.71 -1.16
N HIS A 116 -31.72 3.68 0.17
CA HIS A 116 -30.58 4.31 0.84
C HIS A 116 -29.25 3.59 0.57
N VAL A 117 -29.24 2.25 0.47
CA VAL A 117 -28.02 1.48 0.15
C VAL A 117 -27.48 1.83 -1.23
N TRP A 118 -28.32 1.91 -2.26
CA TRP A 118 -27.88 2.23 -3.63
C TRP A 118 -27.22 3.61 -3.76
N LYS A 119 -27.64 4.58 -2.95
CA LYS A 119 -27.02 5.91 -2.89
C LYS A 119 -25.59 5.90 -2.34
N ILE A 120 -25.25 4.92 -1.50
CA ILE A 120 -23.91 4.76 -0.91
C ILE A 120 -23.04 3.88 -1.80
N VAL A 121 -23.61 2.85 -2.42
CA VAL A 121 -22.88 1.87 -3.25
C VAL A 121 -22.19 2.56 -4.43
N ALA A 122 -22.89 3.37 -5.21
CA ALA A 122 -22.31 3.99 -6.41
C ALA A 122 -21.09 4.89 -6.11
N PRO A 123 -21.14 5.88 -5.20
CA PRO A 123 -19.98 6.69 -4.87
C PRO A 123 -18.88 5.88 -4.16
N ALA A 124 -19.24 4.90 -3.32
CA ALA A 124 -18.26 4.03 -2.69
C ALA A 124 -17.49 3.20 -3.73
N SER A 125 -18.18 2.57 -4.69
CA SER A 125 -17.57 1.79 -5.77
C SER A 125 -16.65 2.63 -6.65
N PHE A 126 -17.06 3.86 -6.99
CA PHE A 126 -16.21 4.78 -7.75
C PHE A 126 -14.92 5.11 -7.00
N LEU A 127 -15.02 5.50 -5.73
CA LEU A 127 -13.87 5.82 -4.89
C LEU A 127 -12.98 4.59 -4.66
N SER A 128 -13.57 3.40 -4.48
CA SER A 128 -12.84 2.14 -4.38
C SER A 128 -12.04 1.87 -5.66
N GLY A 129 -12.62 2.12 -6.82
CA GLY A 129 -11.95 1.96 -8.11
C GLY A 129 -10.77 2.90 -8.27
N VAL A 130 -10.94 4.19 -7.92
CA VAL A 130 -9.85 5.17 -7.93
C VAL A 130 -8.72 4.74 -6.98
N MET A 131 -9.06 4.33 -5.75
CA MET A 131 -8.07 3.88 -4.78
C MET A 131 -7.36 2.60 -5.20
N ALA A 132 -8.09 1.64 -5.78
CA ALA A 132 -7.50 0.43 -6.34
C ALA A 132 -6.51 0.74 -7.46
N MET A 133 -6.82 1.69 -8.34
CA MET A 133 -5.89 2.13 -9.38
C MET A 133 -4.62 2.75 -8.78
N VAL A 134 -4.76 3.64 -7.79
CA VAL A 134 -3.62 4.27 -7.11
C VAL A 134 -2.73 3.24 -6.44
N THR A 135 -3.30 2.27 -5.73
CA THR A 135 -2.55 1.21 -5.05
C THR A 135 -1.92 0.22 -6.03
N LEU A 136 -2.56 -0.09 -7.15
CA LEU A 136 -1.98 -0.91 -8.22
C LEU A 136 -0.75 -0.24 -8.84
N VAL A 137 -0.82 1.05 -9.16
CA VAL A 137 0.32 1.81 -9.67
C VAL A 137 1.46 1.84 -8.64
N MET A 138 1.12 2.03 -7.36
CA MET A 138 2.12 1.97 -6.27
C MET A 138 2.78 0.60 -6.18
N ALA A 139 2.00 -0.49 -6.17
CA ALA A 139 2.51 -1.85 -6.11
C ALA A 139 3.44 -2.15 -7.29
N TRP A 140 3.05 -1.78 -8.51
CA TRP A 140 3.88 -1.95 -9.70
C TRP A 140 5.22 -1.21 -9.60
N LYS A 141 5.20 0.05 -9.13
CA LYS A 141 6.43 0.83 -8.94
C LYS A 141 7.33 0.25 -7.84
N VAL A 142 6.74 -0.25 -6.75
CA VAL A 142 7.50 -0.89 -5.66
C VAL A 142 8.15 -2.18 -6.16
N THR A 143 7.40 -3.05 -6.83
CA THR A 143 7.92 -4.31 -7.36
C THR A 143 9.04 -4.09 -8.37
N ASN A 144 8.83 -3.22 -9.37
CA ASN A 144 9.87 -2.93 -10.36
C ASN A 144 11.08 -2.24 -9.74
N GLY A 145 10.86 -1.30 -8.81
CA GLY A 145 11.94 -0.59 -8.14
C GLY A 145 12.80 -1.48 -7.26
N MET A 146 12.19 -2.48 -6.60
CA MET A 146 12.91 -3.50 -5.84
C MET A 146 13.67 -4.46 -6.76
N ASN A 147 13.03 -4.93 -7.84
CA ASN A 147 13.70 -5.82 -8.80
C ASN A 147 14.93 -5.14 -9.41
N ALA A 148 14.81 -3.87 -9.84
CA ALA A 148 15.94 -3.10 -10.37
C ALA A 148 17.08 -2.94 -9.34
N PHE A 149 16.74 -2.77 -8.06
CA PHE A 149 17.75 -2.70 -6.99
C PHE A 149 18.49 -4.03 -6.83
N PHE A 150 17.77 -5.16 -6.79
CA PHE A 150 18.38 -6.49 -6.67
C PHE A 150 19.18 -6.90 -7.92
N ASP A 151 18.71 -6.56 -9.10
CA ASP A 151 19.45 -6.78 -10.36
C ASP A 151 20.75 -5.97 -10.35
N GLY A 152 20.70 -4.72 -9.91
CA GLY A 152 21.89 -3.88 -9.73
C GLY A 152 22.89 -4.46 -8.73
N LEU A 153 22.40 -5.02 -7.60
CA LEU A 153 23.26 -5.73 -6.64
C LEU A 153 23.92 -6.95 -7.28
N ALA A 154 23.16 -7.77 -8.01
CA ALA A 154 23.66 -8.98 -8.64
C ALA A 154 24.70 -8.67 -9.73
N GLU A 155 24.48 -7.62 -10.52
CA GLU A 155 25.42 -7.19 -11.56
C GLU A 155 26.69 -6.59 -10.96
N GLY A 156 26.57 -5.75 -9.93
CA GLY A 156 27.72 -5.19 -9.20
C GLY A 156 28.59 -6.27 -8.55
N ALA A 157 27.98 -7.35 -8.07
CA ALA A 157 28.71 -8.49 -7.51
C ALA A 157 29.41 -9.36 -8.56
N ARG A 158 28.98 -9.35 -9.83
CA ARG A 158 29.62 -10.12 -10.92
C ARG A 158 30.78 -9.40 -11.60
N LYS A 159 30.83 -8.07 -11.51
CA LYS A 159 31.84 -7.24 -12.21
C LYS A 159 33.15 -7.02 -11.44
N LYS A 160 33.27 -7.54 -10.21
CA LYS A 160 34.47 -7.46 -9.35
C LYS A 160 34.90 -8.84 -8.90
#